data_AF-A0A352Z4Z5-F1
#
_entry.id   AF-A0A352Z4Z5-F1
#
_cell.length_a   1.000
_cell.length_b   1.000
_cell.length_c   1.000
_cell.angle_alpha   90.00
_cell.angle_beta   90.00
_cell.angle_gamma   90.00
#
_symmetry.space_group_name_H-M   'P 1'
#
loop_
_entity.id
_entity.type
_entity.pdbx_description
1 polymer ?
#
loop_
_entity_poly.entity_id
_entity_poly.type
_entity_poly.pdbx_seq_one_letter_code
_entity_poly.pdbx_strand_id
1 'polypeptide(L)' 'MKVLLHICCAPCTVYTMKALREEGMEVHGFFYNPNIHPYTEFLKRLETLKSYAKILLLPL' A
#
# COMPACT_ATOMS: atom_id res chain seq x y z
N MET A 1 9.65 -14.17 6.60
CA MET A 1 8.19 -14.41 6.75
C MET A 1 7.45 -13.66 5.67
N LYS A 2 6.37 -14.22 5.10
CA LYS A 2 5.56 -13.55 4.06
C LYS A 2 4.38 -12.82 4.69
N VAL A 3 4.14 -11.58 4.29
CA VAL A 3 3.06 -10.74 4.79
C VAL A 3 2.27 -10.16 3.63
N LEU A 4 0.94 -10.27 3.72
CA LEU A 4 0.03 -9.54 2.86
C LEU A 4 -0.48 -8.31 3.62
N LEU A 5 -0.09 -7.12 3.16
CA LEU A 5 -0.43 -5.84 3.76
C LEU A 5 -1.68 -5.26 3.11
N HIS A 6 -2.76 -5.14 3.87
CA HIS A 6 -3.97 -4.45 3.43
C HIS A 6 -3.76 -2.93 3.44
N ILE A 7 -4.05 -2.27 2.32
CA ILE A 7 -3.77 -0.86 2.10
C ILE A 7 -5.04 -0.14 1.62
N CYS A 8 -5.36 1.00 2.24
CA CYS A 8 -6.42 1.90 1.77
C CYS A 8 -5.89 3.27 1.30
N CYS A 9 -4.61 3.59 1.55
CA CYS A 9 -3.93 4.80 1.10
C CYS A 9 -2.40 4.64 1.11
N ALA A 10 -1.70 5.44 0.30
CA ALA A 10 -0.23 5.40 0.22
C ALA A 10 0.51 5.89 1.49
N PRO A 11 0.11 6.99 2.18
CA PRO A 11 0.91 7.57 3.26
C PRO A 11 1.17 6.63 4.45
N CYS A 12 0.15 5.87 4.89
CA CYS A 12 0.30 4.93 6.00
C CYS A 12 1.25 3.77 5.63
N THR A 13 1.34 3.42 4.35
CA THR A 13 2.20 2.34 3.86
C THR A 13 3.69 2.67 4.02
N VAL A 14 4.07 3.96 4.06
CA VAL A 14 5.47 4.42 4.15
C VAL A 14 6.17 3.85 5.39
N TYR A 15 5.60 4.11 6.57
CA TYR A 15 6.19 3.68 7.84
C TYR A 15 6.06 2.16 8.02
N THR A 16 4.89 1.60 7.71
CA THR A 16 4.64 0.17 7.84
C THR A 16 5.59 -0.66 6.99
N MET A 17 5.85 -0.26 5.73
CA MET A 17 6.80 -0.95 4.87
C MET A 17 8.22 -0.90 5.41
N LYS A 18 8.64 0.25 5.98
CA LYS A 18 9.96 0.38 6.60
C LYS A 18 10.11 -0.59 7.76
N ALA A 19 9.18 -0.57 8.72
CA ALA A 19 9.24 -1.42 9.90
C ALA A 19 9.24 -2.93 9.54
N LEU A 20 8.31 -3.36 8.67
CA LEU A 20 8.23 -4.77 8.26
C LEU A 20 9.49 -5.25 7.52
N ARG A 21 10.12 -4.38 6.72
CA ARG A 21 11.37 -4.72 6.04
C ARG A 21 12.56 -4.75 6.99
N GLU A 22 12.63 -3.86 7.98
CA GLU A 22 13.65 -3.88 9.04
C GLU A 22 13.57 -5.19 9.86
N GLU A 23 12.38 -5.78 9.98
CA GLU A 23 12.15 -7.10 10.57
C GLU A 23 12.42 -8.27 9.59
N GLY A 24 12.89 -8.01 8.37
CA GLY A 24 13.24 -9.03 7.38
C GLY A 24 12.03 -9.72 6.72
N MET A 25 10.87 -9.06 6.66
CA MET A 25 9.65 -9.63 6.07
C MET A 25 9.56 -9.37 4.56
N GLU A 26 9.00 -10.35 3.85
CA GLU A 26 8.64 -10.24 2.43
C GLU A 26 7.19 -9.75 2.36
N VAL A 27 7.00 -8.48 1.98
CA VAL A 27 5.70 -7.81 2.01
C VAL A 27 5.12 -7.66 0.62
N HIS A 28 3.87 -8.07 0.45
CA HIS A 28 3.03 -7.80 -0.72
C HIS A 28 1.87 -6.92 -0.30
N GLY A 29 1.53 -5.91 -1.09
CA GLY A 29 0.41 -5.02 -0.82
C GLY A 29 -0.90 -5.56 -1.42
N PHE A 30 -2.02 -5.18 -0.83
CA PHE A 30 -3.36 -5.43 -1.34
C PHE A 30 -4.22 -4.18 -1.13
N PHE A 31 -4.59 -3.51 -2.22
CA PHE A 31 -5.44 -2.32 -2.13
C PHE A 31 -6.92 -2.67 -2.11
N TYR A 32 -7.62 -2.30 -1.04
CA TYR A 32 -9.06 -2.50 -0.96
C TYR A 32 -9.71 -1.57 0.06
N ASN A 33 -10.70 -0.80 -0.34
CA ASN A 33 -11.63 -0.17 0.60
C ASN A 33 -12.88 0.31 -0.16
N PRO A 34 -14.00 -0.43 -0.09
CA PRO A 34 -15.21 -0.09 -0.84
C PRO A 34 -15.93 1.15 -0.29
N ASN A 35 -15.57 1.61 0.91
CA ASN A 35 -16.20 2.76 1.56
C ASN A 35 -15.57 4.10 1.14
N ILE A 36 -14.58 4.10 0.23
CA ILE A 36 -13.99 5.34 -0.26
C ILE A 36 -14.95 5.97 -1.28
N HIS A 37 -15.54 7.09 -0.88
CA HIS A 37 -16.42 7.89 -1.72
C HIS A 37 -15.97 9.35 -1.75
N PRO A 38 -16.21 10.07 -2.85
CA PRO A 38 -16.71 9.59 -4.14
C PRO A 38 -15.68 8.69 -4.87
N TYR A 39 -16.09 8.03 -5.96
CA TYR A 39 -15.20 7.14 -6.73
C TYR A 39 -13.91 7.83 -7.22
N THR A 40 -13.96 9.14 -7.45
CA THR A 40 -12.77 9.93 -7.80
C THR A 40 -11.71 9.94 -6.71
N GLU A 41 -12.08 9.87 -5.44
CA GLU A 41 -11.14 9.73 -4.32
C GLU A 41 -10.55 8.31 -4.26
N PHE A 42 -11.36 7.28 -4.52
CA PHE A 42 -10.88 5.89 -4.62
C PHE A 42 -9.79 5.78 -5.69
N LEU A 43 -10.04 6.34 -6.88
CA LEU A 43 -9.07 6.38 -7.97
C LEU A 43 -7.81 7.15 -7.60
N LYS A 44 -7.93 8.33 -7.00
CA LYS A 44 -6.76 9.12 -6.56
C LYS A 44 -5.89 8.33 -5.59
N ARG A 45 -6.49 7.63 -4.61
CA ARG A 45 -5.74 6.83 -3.65
C ARG A 45 -5.07 5.63 -4.29
N LEU A 46 -5.77 4.92 -5.17
CA LEU A 46 -5.22 3.79 -5.92
C LEU A 46 -4.01 4.22 -6.78
N GLU A 47 -4.14 5.30 -7.55
CA GLU A 47 -3.06 5.80 -8.41
C GLU A 47 -1.88 6.35 -7.61
N THR A 48 -2.15 7.01 -6.48
CA THR A 48 -1.10 7.44 -5.54
C THR A 48 -0.35 6.22 -4.99
N LEU A 49 -1.07 5.17 -4.59
CA LEU A 49 -0.45 3.94 -4.09
C LEU A 49 0.37 3.23 -5.16
N LYS A 50 -0.15 3.08 -6.39
CA LYS A 50 0.60 2.48 -7.51
C LYS A 50 1.89 3.25 -7.80
N SER A 51 1.83 4.58 -7.79
CA SER A 51 3.00 5.43 -8.01
C SER A 51 4.03 5.23 -6.90
N TYR A 52 3.57 5.18 -5.65
CA TYR A 52 4.43 4.96 -4.49
C TYR A 52 5.04 3.54 -4.45
N ALA A 53 4.26 2.53 -4.81
CA ALA A 53 4.69 1.13 -4.83
C ALA A 53 5.85 0.89 -5.81
N LYS A 54 5.86 1.59 -6.96
CA LYS A 54 6.98 1.58 -7.90
C LYS A 54 8.28 2.11 -7.28
N ILE A 55 8.19 3.20 -6.50
CA ILE A 55 9.36 3.80 -5.84
C ILE A 55 9.93 2.85 -4.78
N LEU A 56 9.07 2.19 -4.02
CA LEU A 56 9.47 1.27 -2.96
C LEU A 56 9.82 -0.14 -3.42
N LEU A 57 9.57 -0.49 -4.69
CA LEU A 57 9.58 -1.88 -5.17
C LEU A 57 8.65 -2.77 -4.31
N LEU A 58 7.44 -2.26 -4.02
CA LEU A 58 6.38 -3.00 -3.33
C LEU A 58 5.49 -3.70 -4.38
N PRO A 59 5.41 -5.04 -4.40
CA PRO A 59 4.42 -5.74 -5.20
C PRO A 59 3.00 -5.40 -4.70
N LEU A 60 2.04 -5.18 -5.61
CA LEU A 60 0.62 -4.91 -5.33
C LEU A 60 -0.27 -5.98 -5.98
#